data_AF-A0A258KG62-F1
#
_entry.id   AF-A0A258KG62-F1
#
_cell.length_a   1.000
_cell.length_b   1.000
_cell.length_c   1.000
_cell.angle_alpha   90.00
_cell.angle_beta   90.00
_cell.angle_gamma   90.00
#
_symmetry.space_group_name_H-M   'P 1'
#
loop_
_entity.id
_entity.type
_entity.pdbx_description
1 polymer ?
#
loop_
_entity_poly.entity_id
_entity_poly.type
_entity_poly.pdbx_seq_one_letter_code
_entity_poly.pdbx_strand_id
1 'polypeptide(L)'
;VNVICDRIAQGQSELALVAGAEFLGSLMKRLKGGLGFDGWGDDLTEAPGRIGDPRPGVTPQEAAHGLGYPVNTYPLFENALRARDQRSLEDHQVRLGELFSPFSKVAAANPNAWFPVERSPAELVTVTDRNRMISYPYPKYLNAIMEVDQSAAVLICSVRKARELGVPEDRWVFLHGCADAADLWYPMDRQDFHSSPAIRLTGERAFEMAGIGLADIDIIDLYSCFPSAVQVAAEEFGLALDDPRGLTVTGGLPYFGGPGNNYALHSIAEMMARLRARPGAYGLCTANGWFLTKQSVGIYSTKPVDGDWIREAPSVIQDRIDALPHPEIIDRPTGPAVIETYTVVHAREGARMGIVIGRDAAGRRFVAHTPDDAATLLDLEAREGVGRTGVVGPHPDGVRNLFVPD
;
A
#
# COMPACT_ATOMS: atom_id res chain seq x y z
N VAL A 1 -3.99 -5.88 -14.78
CA VAL A 1 -5.34 -6.23 -15.31
C VAL A 1 -5.86 -5.14 -16.25
N ASN A 2 -5.95 -3.88 -15.82
CA ASN A 2 -6.45 -2.75 -16.64
C ASN A 2 -5.85 -2.68 -18.06
N VAL A 3 -4.51 -2.77 -18.17
CA VAL A 3 -3.80 -2.77 -19.47
C VAL A 3 -4.23 -3.92 -20.39
N ILE A 4 -4.50 -5.10 -19.84
CA ILE A 4 -4.91 -6.26 -20.63
C ILE A 4 -6.36 -6.10 -21.12
N CYS A 5 -7.25 -5.59 -20.27
CA CYS A 5 -8.62 -5.25 -20.68
C CYS A 5 -8.62 -4.24 -21.83
N ASP A 6 -7.77 -3.21 -21.74
CA ASP A 6 -7.60 -2.19 -22.79
C ASP A 6 -7.09 -2.76 -24.11
N ARG A 7 -6.05 -3.62 -24.07
CA ARG A 7 -5.58 -4.34 -25.26
C ARG A 7 -6.68 -5.17 -25.92
N ILE A 8 -7.51 -5.84 -25.12
CA ILE A 8 -8.63 -6.65 -25.63
C ILE A 8 -9.72 -5.77 -26.23
N ALA A 9 -10.09 -4.68 -25.56
CA ALA A 9 -11.08 -3.72 -26.05
C ALA A 9 -10.64 -3.08 -27.38
N GLN A 10 -9.34 -2.81 -27.54
CA GLN A 10 -8.74 -2.30 -28.79
C GLN A 10 -8.53 -3.38 -29.86
N GLY A 11 -8.88 -4.64 -29.60
CA GLY A 11 -8.71 -5.75 -30.56
C GLY A 11 -7.27 -6.21 -30.76
N GLN A 12 -6.33 -5.80 -29.90
CA GLN A 12 -4.92 -6.21 -29.94
C GLN A 12 -4.69 -7.60 -29.34
N SER A 13 -5.68 -8.13 -28.61
CA SER A 13 -5.67 -9.48 -28.02
C SER A 13 -7.12 -9.96 -27.87
N GLU A 14 -7.36 -11.27 -27.91
CA GLU A 14 -8.70 -11.83 -27.69
C GLU A 14 -8.82 -12.63 -26.39
N LEU A 15 -7.69 -13.12 -25.87
CA LEU A 15 -7.56 -13.94 -24.67
C LEU A 15 -6.17 -13.70 -24.06
N ALA A 16 -6.12 -13.55 -22.75
CA ALA A 16 -4.88 -13.39 -22.00
C ALA A 16 -4.99 -14.05 -20.61
N LEU A 17 -3.85 -14.57 -20.15
CA LEU A 17 -3.65 -15.00 -18.77
C LEU A 17 -2.85 -13.93 -18.04
N VAL A 18 -3.37 -13.43 -16.92
CA VAL A 18 -2.61 -12.62 -15.97
C VAL A 18 -2.38 -13.48 -14.73
N ALA A 19 -1.12 -13.78 -14.44
CA ALA A 19 -0.74 -14.60 -13.30
C ALA A 19 0.40 -13.95 -12.53
N GLY A 20 0.48 -14.25 -11.24
CA GLY A 20 1.62 -13.91 -10.42
C GLY A 20 1.76 -14.89 -9.27
N ALA A 21 2.97 -15.00 -8.75
CA ALA A 21 3.32 -15.87 -7.66
C ALA A 21 4.43 -15.23 -6.82
N GLU A 22 4.41 -15.53 -5.53
CA GLU A 22 5.49 -15.24 -4.58
C GLU A 22 5.92 -16.56 -3.94
N PHE A 23 7.22 -16.71 -3.71
CA PHE A 23 7.84 -17.90 -3.10
C PHE A 23 8.84 -17.54 -1.99
N LEU A 24 8.81 -16.29 -1.50
CA LEU A 24 9.77 -15.80 -0.51
C LEU A 24 9.77 -16.64 0.76
N GLY A 25 8.64 -17.25 1.15
CA GLY A 25 8.59 -18.17 2.28
C GLY A 25 9.50 -19.38 2.11
N SER A 26 9.42 -20.04 0.95
CA SER A 26 10.29 -21.15 0.57
C SER A 26 11.74 -20.72 0.37
N LEU A 27 11.98 -19.57 -0.26
CA LEU A 27 13.32 -19.01 -0.43
C LEU A 27 14.01 -18.76 0.92
N MET A 28 13.32 -18.11 1.86
CA MET A 28 13.90 -17.81 3.17
C MET A 28 14.20 -19.08 3.98
N LYS A 29 13.37 -20.13 3.88
CA LYS A 29 13.66 -21.43 4.51
C LYS A 29 14.91 -22.08 3.91
N ARG A 30 15.06 -22.02 2.58
CA ARG A 30 16.22 -22.55 1.86
C ARG A 30 17.52 -21.87 2.29
N LEU A 31 17.55 -20.54 2.28
CA LEU A 31 18.70 -19.75 2.72
C LEU A 31 19.06 -20.01 4.19
N LYS A 32 18.05 -20.08 5.09
CA LYS A 32 18.26 -20.44 6.51
C LYS A 32 18.83 -21.86 6.68
N GLY A 33 18.53 -22.76 5.75
CA GLY A 33 19.10 -24.11 5.70
C GLY A 33 20.52 -24.19 5.13
N GLY A 34 21.15 -23.06 4.78
CA GLY A 34 22.48 -23.02 4.18
C GLY A 34 22.52 -23.47 2.71
N LEU A 35 21.36 -23.63 2.07
CA LEU A 35 21.26 -23.96 0.66
C LEU A 35 21.30 -22.66 -0.16
N GLY A 36 22.22 -22.58 -1.12
CA GLY A 36 22.31 -21.48 -2.08
C GLY A 36 21.25 -21.54 -3.19
N PHE A 37 21.45 -20.76 -4.25
CA PHE A 37 20.54 -20.70 -5.41
C PHE A 37 20.84 -21.78 -6.48
N ASP A 38 21.61 -22.82 -6.15
CA ASP A 38 21.91 -23.88 -7.10
C ASP A 38 20.62 -24.54 -7.61
N GLY A 39 20.44 -24.55 -8.93
CA GLY A 39 19.24 -25.03 -9.60
C GLY A 39 18.08 -24.01 -9.69
N TRP A 40 18.29 -22.75 -9.29
CA TRP A 40 17.35 -21.64 -9.43
C TRP A 40 17.74 -20.70 -10.59
N GLY A 41 18.23 -21.26 -11.67
CA GLY A 41 18.36 -20.55 -12.94
C GLY A 41 17.01 -20.49 -13.64
N ASP A 42 16.83 -19.46 -14.46
CA ASP A 42 15.79 -19.47 -15.47
C ASP A 42 16.40 -19.95 -16.81
N ASP A 43 15.57 -20.60 -17.64
CA ASP A 43 15.93 -20.97 -19.01
C ASP A 43 15.43 -19.90 -19.99
N LEU A 44 15.45 -18.61 -19.58
CA LEU A 44 14.93 -17.53 -20.41
C LEU A 44 15.88 -17.25 -21.56
N THR A 45 15.38 -17.41 -22.78
CA THR A 45 16.11 -17.02 -24.00
C THR A 45 16.04 -15.52 -24.25
N GLU A 46 15.02 -14.83 -23.71
CA GLU A 46 14.82 -13.39 -23.83
C GLU A 46 14.23 -12.82 -22.53
N ALA A 47 14.61 -11.59 -22.19
CA ALA A 47 14.08 -10.91 -21.02
C ALA A 47 12.59 -10.57 -21.23
N PRO A 48 11.72 -10.81 -20.23
CA PRO A 48 10.32 -10.47 -20.35
C PRO A 48 10.12 -8.96 -20.48
N GLY A 49 9.16 -8.56 -21.31
CA GLY A 49 8.76 -7.16 -21.42
C GLY A 49 8.23 -6.63 -20.08
N ARG A 50 8.68 -5.44 -19.69
CA ARG A 50 8.28 -4.81 -18.42
C ARG A 50 7.02 -3.98 -18.62
N ILE A 51 5.98 -4.27 -17.85
CA ILE A 51 4.79 -3.42 -17.75
C ILE A 51 4.93 -2.51 -16.53
N GLY A 52 4.73 -1.21 -16.73
CA GLY A 52 4.79 -0.20 -15.67
C GLY A 52 6.18 0.40 -15.45
N ASP A 53 6.22 1.41 -14.60
CA ASP A 53 7.37 2.30 -14.44
C ASP A 53 8.49 1.69 -13.56
N PRO A 54 9.78 1.69 -14.00
CA PRO A 54 10.91 1.09 -13.29
C PRO A 54 11.61 1.97 -12.28
N ARG A 55 11.22 3.23 -12.14
CA ARG A 55 11.87 4.13 -11.20
C ARG A 55 11.90 3.51 -9.78
N PRO A 56 12.99 3.71 -9.03
CA PRO A 56 13.04 3.35 -7.61
C PRO A 56 11.98 4.12 -6.83
N GLY A 57 11.41 3.53 -5.77
CA GLY A 57 10.40 4.21 -4.95
C GLY A 57 10.92 5.36 -4.09
N VAL A 58 12.23 5.55 -4.02
CA VAL A 58 12.90 6.60 -3.25
C VAL A 58 14.10 7.18 -4.00
N THR A 59 14.48 8.41 -3.69
CA THR A 59 15.74 9.01 -4.14
C THR A 59 16.94 8.37 -3.41
N PRO A 60 18.19 8.56 -3.88
CA PRO A 60 19.37 8.13 -3.15
C PRO A 60 19.47 8.74 -1.74
N GLN A 61 19.06 10.00 -1.57
CA GLN A 61 19.09 10.68 -0.27
C GLN A 61 18.08 10.07 0.69
N GLU A 62 16.85 9.84 0.23
CA GLU A 62 15.81 9.14 1.00
C GLU A 62 16.23 7.71 1.38
N ALA A 63 16.83 6.98 0.44
CA ALA A 63 17.33 5.63 0.66
C ALA A 63 18.45 5.60 1.72
N ALA A 64 19.37 6.57 1.70
CA ALA A 64 20.42 6.70 2.70
C ALA A 64 19.87 6.89 4.12
N HIS A 65 18.67 7.47 4.25
CA HIS A 65 17.96 7.63 5.53
C HIS A 65 17.02 6.46 5.86
N GLY A 66 16.99 5.41 5.04
CA GLY A 66 16.21 4.21 5.31
C GLY A 66 14.75 4.28 4.84
N LEU A 67 14.36 5.27 4.04
CA LEU A 67 12.99 5.36 3.48
C LEU A 67 12.73 4.33 2.36
N GLY A 68 13.75 3.58 1.93
CA GLY A 68 13.58 2.48 0.98
C GLY A 68 12.86 1.25 1.57
N TYR A 69 12.67 1.19 2.89
CA TYR A 69 11.98 0.09 3.56
C TYR A 69 10.52 0.48 3.88
N PRO A 70 9.51 -0.27 3.40
CA PRO A 70 8.10 0.03 3.68
C PRO A 70 7.79 0.11 5.18
N VAL A 71 8.41 -0.75 5.98
CA VAL A 71 8.28 -0.75 7.44
C VAL A 71 8.82 0.51 8.10
N ASN A 72 9.58 1.36 7.40
CA ASN A 72 10.03 2.66 7.91
C ASN A 72 9.15 3.79 7.37
N THR A 73 8.73 3.70 6.11
CA THR A 73 8.02 4.80 5.44
C THR A 73 6.52 4.83 5.76
N TYR A 74 5.83 3.69 5.82
CA TYR A 74 4.40 3.65 6.18
C TYR A 74 4.08 4.19 7.58
N PRO A 75 4.93 3.98 8.60
CA PRO A 75 4.79 4.65 9.89
C PRO A 75 4.88 6.18 9.84
N LEU A 76 5.62 6.77 8.89
CA LEU A 76 5.65 8.23 8.71
C LEU A 76 4.27 8.75 8.28
N PHE A 77 3.58 8.03 7.39
CA PHE A 77 2.20 8.37 7.04
C PHE A 77 1.25 8.22 8.24
N GLU A 78 1.45 7.19 9.05
CA GLU A 78 0.61 6.94 10.23
C GLU A 78 0.75 8.02 11.31
N ASN A 79 1.98 8.40 11.64
CA ASN A 79 2.19 9.47 12.61
C ASN A 79 1.70 10.83 12.10
N ALA A 80 1.77 11.08 10.79
CA ALA A 80 1.19 12.28 10.18
C ALA A 80 -0.35 12.28 10.27
N LEU A 81 -1.02 11.16 9.97
CA LEU A 81 -2.46 10.98 10.15
C LEU A 81 -2.87 11.21 11.62
N ARG A 82 -2.16 10.57 12.55
CA ARG A 82 -2.41 10.74 13.99
C ARG A 82 -2.32 12.19 14.43
N ALA A 83 -1.25 12.88 14.04
CA ALA A 83 -1.02 14.28 14.41
C ALA A 83 -2.05 15.22 13.78
N ARG A 84 -2.40 15.03 12.49
CA ARG A 84 -3.47 15.77 11.81
C ARG A 84 -4.80 15.66 12.56
N ASP A 85 -5.12 14.45 13.01
CA ASP A 85 -6.36 14.17 13.74
C ASP A 85 -6.29 14.49 15.24
N GLN A 86 -5.16 15.02 15.71
CA GLN A 86 -4.92 15.39 17.11
C GLN A 86 -5.18 14.22 18.09
N ARG A 87 -4.90 12.99 17.65
CA ARG A 87 -5.08 11.78 18.46
C ARG A 87 -3.89 11.59 19.41
N SER A 88 -4.19 11.24 20.66
CA SER A 88 -3.15 10.79 21.60
C SER A 88 -2.46 9.52 21.07
N LEU A 89 -1.26 9.23 21.57
CA LEU A 89 -0.52 8.03 21.16
C LEU A 89 -1.31 6.77 21.53
N GLU A 90 -1.90 6.75 22.72
CA GLU A 90 -2.68 5.64 23.25
C GLU A 90 -4.00 5.42 22.49
N ASP A 91 -4.78 6.48 22.26
CA ASP A 91 -6.05 6.38 21.51
C ASP A 91 -5.81 5.93 20.08
N HIS A 92 -4.70 6.39 19.49
CA HIS A 92 -4.31 5.99 18.15
C HIS A 92 -3.98 4.49 18.08
N GLN A 93 -3.24 3.95 19.06
CA GLN A 93 -2.99 2.51 19.13
C GLN A 93 -4.29 1.70 19.23
N VAL A 94 -5.24 2.12 20.07
CA VAL A 94 -6.56 1.47 20.15
C VAL A 94 -7.23 1.45 18.77
N ARG A 95 -7.21 2.60 18.07
CA ARG A 95 -7.84 2.73 16.76
C ARG A 95 -7.21 1.82 15.69
N LEU A 96 -5.89 1.65 15.71
CA LEU A 96 -5.20 0.75 14.79
C LEU A 96 -5.63 -0.71 14.99
N GLY A 97 -5.76 -1.14 16.25
CA GLY A 97 -6.26 -2.48 16.58
C GLY A 97 -7.70 -2.70 16.13
N GLU A 98 -8.58 -1.71 16.35
CA GLU A 98 -9.98 -1.77 15.91
C GLU A 98 -10.11 -1.85 14.39
N LEU A 99 -9.30 -1.08 13.65
CA LEU A 99 -9.33 -1.06 12.19
C LEU A 99 -8.93 -2.42 11.60
N PHE A 100 -7.90 -3.07 12.15
CA PHE A 100 -7.31 -4.26 11.54
C PHE A 100 -7.84 -5.59 12.11
N SER A 101 -8.51 -5.60 13.26
CA SER A 101 -9.14 -6.81 13.78
C SER A 101 -10.17 -7.43 12.80
N PRO A 102 -11.08 -6.66 12.16
CA PRO A 102 -11.98 -7.17 11.13
C PRO A 102 -11.26 -7.82 9.93
N PHE A 103 -10.10 -7.30 9.52
CA PHE A 103 -9.30 -7.88 8.45
C PHE A 103 -8.81 -9.29 8.84
N SER A 104 -8.32 -9.46 10.06
CA SER A 104 -7.87 -10.76 10.57
C SER A 104 -8.99 -11.79 10.63
N LYS A 105 -10.22 -11.37 10.95
CA LYS A 105 -11.42 -12.21 10.94
C LYS A 105 -11.76 -12.70 9.53
N VAL A 106 -11.69 -11.81 8.53
CA VAL A 106 -11.88 -12.19 7.13
C VAL A 106 -10.81 -13.18 6.67
N ALA A 107 -9.54 -12.94 7.04
CA ALA A 107 -8.44 -13.86 6.71
C ALA A 107 -8.63 -15.24 7.37
N ALA A 108 -9.05 -15.30 8.63
CA ALA A 108 -9.26 -16.56 9.35
C ALA A 108 -10.34 -17.45 8.69
N ALA A 109 -11.34 -16.85 8.04
CA ALA A 109 -12.37 -17.55 7.29
C ALA A 109 -11.97 -17.86 5.84
N ASN A 110 -10.86 -17.30 5.34
CA ASN A 110 -10.43 -17.47 3.96
C ASN A 110 -9.51 -18.71 3.83
N PRO A 111 -9.89 -19.75 3.09
CA PRO A 111 -9.09 -20.97 2.95
C PRO A 111 -7.74 -20.75 2.25
N ASN A 112 -7.56 -19.62 1.57
CA ASN A 112 -6.32 -19.25 0.88
C ASN A 112 -5.39 -18.37 1.74
N ALA A 113 -5.82 -17.96 2.93
CA ALA A 113 -5.00 -17.14 3.83
C ALA A 113 -3.83 -17.95 4.39
N TRP A 114 -2.65 -17.34 4.37
CA TRP A 114 -1.43 -17.94 4.88
C TRP A 114 -1.33 -17.91 6.41
N PHE A 115 -1.94 -16.91 7.05
CA PHE A 115 -2.01 -16.79 8.51
C PHE A 115 -3.47 -16.69 8.99
N PRO A 116 -4.25 -17.80 8.94
CA PRO A 116 -5.69 -17.79 9.21
C PRO A 116 -5.99 -17.79 10.72
N VAL A 117 -5.61 -16.71 11.41
CA VAL A 117 -5.83 -16.51 12.85
C VAL A 117 -6.56 -15.20 13.06
N GLU A 118 -7.78 -15.27 13.58
CA GLU A 118 -8.53 -14.10 14.03
C GLU A 118 -7.85 -13.51 15.27
N ARG A 119 -7.68 -12.19 15.29
CA ARG A 119 -7.02 -11.45 16.37
C ARG A 119 -7.93 -10.36 16.90
N SER A 120 -7.93 -10.20 18.21
CA SER A 120 -8.66 -9.11 18.87
C SER A 120 -7.96 -7.76 18.65
N PRO A 121 -8.67 -6.62 18.73
CA PRO A 121 -8.05 -5.30 18.65
C PRO A 121 -6.88 -5.10 19.62
N ALA A 122 -7.06 -5.48 20.88
CA ALA A 122 -6.02 -5.37 21.90
C ALA A 122 -4.79 -6.23 21.58
N GLU A 123 -4.99 -7.44 21.08
CA GLU A 123 -3.90 -8.34 20.71
C GLU A 123 -3.02 -7.78 19.58
N LEU A 124 -3.63 -7.10 18.60
CA LEU A 124 -2.92 -6.52 17.47
C LEU A 124 -1.92 -5.45 17.88
N VAL A 125 -2.21 -4.69 18.94
CA VAL A 125 -1.40 -3.55 19.37
C VAL A 125 -0.59 -3.79 20.64
N THR A 126 -0.91 -4.82 21.42
CA THR A 126 -0.15 -5.17 22.61
C THR A 126 1.25 -5.68 22.22
N VAL A 127 2.27 -4.93 22.62
CA VAL A 127 3.67 -5.30 22.41
C VAL A 127 4.03 -6.49 23.30
N THR A 128 4.51 -7.56 22.67
CA THR A 128 5.00 -8.79 23.33
C THR A 128 6.20 -9.32 22.56
N ASP A 129 6.89 -10.35 23.07
CA ASP A 129 7.97 -11.02 22.32
C ASP A 129 7.52 -11.54 20.94
N ARG A 130 6.23 -11.92 20.81
CA ARG A 130 5.64 -12.42 19.56
C ARG A 130 5.13 -11.29 18.67
N ASN A 131 4.73 -10.17 19.26
CA ASN A 131 4.20 -8.98 18.61
C ASN A 131 5.08 -7.75 18.92
N ARG A 132 6.40 -7.89 18.77
CA ARG A 132 7.35 -6.81 19.06
C ARG A 132 7.08 -5.59 18.18
N MET A 133 7.49 -4.42 18.65
CA MET A 133 7.54 -3.22 17.82
C MET A 133 8.46 -3.45 16.60
N ILE A 134 8.03 -3.04 15.41
CA ILE A 134 8.87 -3.07 14.19
C ILE A 134 9.36 -1.67 13.91
N SER A 135 8.42 -0.76 13.71
CA SER A 135 8.67 0.67 13.64
C SER A 135 7.45 1.36 14.22
N TYR A 136 7.66 2.24 15.19
CA TYR A 136 6.57 2.97 15.84
C TYR A 136 5.73 3.74 14.80
N PRO A 137 4.40 3.53 14.74
CA PRO A 137 3.54 2.95 15.80
C PRO A 137 3.16 1.46 15.60
N TYR A 138 3.75 0.75 14.64
CA TYR A 138 3.32 -0.60 14.27
C TYR A 138 4.10 -1.74 14.93
N PRO A 139 3.49 -2.48 15.86
CA PRO A 139 3.96 -3.81 16.21
C PRO A 139 3.75 -4.79 15.05
N LYS A 140 4.44 -5.93 15.13
CA LYS A 140 4.56 -6.92 14.05
C LYS A 140 3.22 -7.29 13.39
N TYR A 141 2.14 -7.44 14.15
CA TYR A 141 0.83 -7.86 13.63
C TYR A 141 0.08 -6.80 12.80
N LEU A 142 0.58 -5.57 12.74
CA LEU A 142 0.09 -4.51 11.86
C LEU A 142 0.96 -4.31 10.60
N ASN A 143 1.96 -5.18 10.39
CA ASN A 143 2.85 -5.11 9.24
C ASN A 143 2.54 -6.25 8.25
N ALA A 144 2.53 -5.95 6.95
CA ALA A 144 2.46 -6.98 5.91
C ALA A 144 3.61 -8.01 6.05
N ILE A 145 3.30 -9.28 5.79
CA ILE A 145 4.28 -10.36 5.82
C ILE A 145 4.47 -10.91 4.41
N MET A 146 5.66 -10.70 3.86
CA MET A 146 6.00 -11.16 2.51
C MET A 146 6.56 -12.58 2.43
N GLU A 147 6.94 -13.19 3.57
CA GLU A 147 7.44 -14.57 3.63
C GLU A 147 6.28 -15.59 3.44
N VAL A 148 5.70 -15.62 2.24
CA VAL A 148 4.58 -16.48 1.84
C VAL A 148 4.90 -17.23 0.55
N ASP A 149 4.19 -18.33 0.30
CA ASP A 149 4.19 -19.02 -1.00
C ASP A 149 2.75 -19.03 -1.55
N GLN A 150 2.41 -18.04 -2.38
CA GLN A 150 1.03 -17.82 -2.85
C GLN A 150 1.04 -17.43 -4.32
N SER A 151 0.03 -17.88 -5.06
CA SER A 151 -0.18 -17.50 -6.46
C SER A 151 -1.64 -17.23 -6.77
N ALA A 152 -1.87 -16.37 -7.75
CA ALA A 152 -3.19 -16.09 -8.28
C ALA A 152 -3.10 -15.92 -9.79
N ALA A 153 -4.21 -16.21 -10.47
CA ALA A 153 -4.33 -15.98 -11.89
C ALA A 153 -5.77 -15.64 -12.27
N VAL A 154 -5.92 -14.81 -13.29
CA VAL A 154 -7.20 -14.51 -13.93
C VAL A 154 -7.07 -14.66 -15.44
N LEU A 155 -8.08 -15.25 -16.06
CA LEU A 155 -8.24 -15.29 -17.51
C LEU A 155 -9.13 -14.13 -17.93
N ILE A 156 -8.68 -13.37 -18.93
CA ILE A 156 -9.37 -12.21 -19.47
C ILE A 156 -9.55 -12.44 -20.97
N CYS A 157 -10.76 -12.27 -21.47
CA CYS A 157 -11.06 -12.44 -22.90
C CYS A 157 -12.16 -11.50 -23.36
N SER A 158 -12.29 -11.35 -24.68
CA SER A 158 -13.45 -10.67 -25.26
C SER A 158 -14.71 -11.54 -25.10
N VAL A 159 -15.89 -10.92 -25.04
CA VAL A 159 -17.18 -11.64 -25.03
C VAL A 159 -17.29 -12.58 -26.24
N ARG A 160 -16.80 -12.15 -27.41
CA ARG A 160 -16.75 -12.99 -28.62
C ARG A 160 -15.97 -14.27 -28.35
N LYS A 161 -14.76 -14.16 -27.79
CA LYS A 161 -13.90 -15.32 -27.51
C LYS A 161 -14.49 -16.21 -26.40
N ALA A 162 -15.10 -15.63 -25.37
CA ALA A 162 -15.78 -16.38 -24.33
C ALA A 162 -16.90 -17.27 -24.90
N ARG A 163 -17.71 -16.73 -25.81
CA ARG A 163 -18.78 -17.47 -26.52
C ARG A 163 -18.22 -18.56 -27.44
N GLU A 164 -17.18 -18.24 -28.21
CA GLU A 164 -16.49 -19.21 -29.09
C GLU A 164 -15.96 -20.42 -28.30
N LEU A 165 -15.40 -20.18 -27.11
CA LEU A 165 -14.88 -21.22 -26.23
C LEU A 165 -15.95 -21.91 -25.37
N GLY A 166 -17.23 -21.50 -25.47
CA GLY A 166 -18.33 -22.08 -24.71
C GLY A 166 -18.27 -21.78 -23.21
N VAL A 167 -17.64 -20.66 -22.80
CA VAL A 167 -17.60 -20.25 -21.39
C VAL A 167 -19.00 -19.79 -20.95
N PRO A 168 -19.63 -20.41 -19.93
CA PRO A 168 -20.96 -20.05 -19.47
C PRO A 168 -21.07 -18.58 -19.04
N GLU A 169 -22.14 -17.88 -19.42
CA GLU A 169 -22.31 -16.44 -19.13
C GLU A 169 -22.40 -16.14 -17.62
N ASP A 170 -22.85 -17.09 -16.80
CA ASP A 170 -22.88 -16.98 -15.33
C ASP A 170 -21.47 -16.97 -14.70
N ARG A 171 -20.42 -17.26 -15.48
CA ARG A 171 -19.02 -17.14 -15.06
C ARG A 171 -18.41 -15.79 -15.42
N TRP A 172 -19.10 -14.95 -16.19
CA TRP A 172 -18.51 -13.70 -16.68
C TRP A 172 -18.54 -12.61 -15.61
N VAL A 173 -17.44 -11.87 -15.52
CA VAL A 173 -17.30 -10.68 -14.67
C VAL A 173 -16.61 -9.63 -15.53
N PHE A 174 -17.20 -8.45 -15.59
CA PHE A 174 -16.77 -7.33 -16.39
C PHE A 174 -16.10 -6.28 -15.51
N LEU A 175 -15.02 -5.68 -16.02
CA LEU A 175 -14.42 -4.48 -15.45
C LEU A 175 -15.24 -3.29 -15.96
N HIS A 176 -16.05 -2.65 -15.11
CA HIS A 176 -16.88 -1.51 -15.50
C HIS A 176 -16.09 -0.23 -15.59
N GLY A 177 -15.24 0.02 -14.60
CA GLY A 177 -14.46 1.25 -14.51
C GLY A 177 -13.08 0.97 -13.94
N CYS A 178 -12.08 1.70 -14.44
CA CYS A 178 -10.71 1.55 -13.97
C CYS A 178 -9.92 2.83 -14.22
N ALA A 179 -8.88 3.02 -13.43
CA ALA A 179 -7.91 4.09 -13.62
C ALA A 179 -6.57 3.71 -13.01
N ASP A 180 -5.52 4.38 -13.47
CA ASP A 180 -4.16 4.21 -12.99
C ASP A 180 -3.48 5.58 -12.94
N ALA A 181 -2.77 5.86 -11.85
CA ALA A 181 -1.94 7.05 -11.73
C ALA A 181 -0.86 6.81 -10.67
N ALA A 182 0.14 7.68 -10.63
CA ALA A 182 1.06 7.77 -9.51
C ALA A 182 0.84 9.09 -8.76
N ASP A 183 1.02 9.05 -7.44
CA ASP A 183 1.23 10.24 -6.65
C ASP A 183 2.56 10.91 -7.06
N LEU A 184 2.86 12.09 -6.50
CA LEU A 184 4.21 12.61 -6.63
C LEU A 184 5.19 11.54 -6.14
N TRP A 185 6.10 11.20 -7.05
CA TRP A 185 6.66 9.85 -7.09
C TRP A 185 7.41 9.49 -5.81
N TYR A 186 8.25 10.43 -5.35
CA TYR A 186 9.02 10.28 -4.13
C TYR A 186 8.21 10.80 -2.92
N PRO A 187 8.21 10.08 -1.78
CA PRO A 187 7.45 10.50 -0.59
C PRO A 187 7.75 11.93 -0.15
N MET A 188 9.01 12.37 -0.24
CA MET A 188 9.40 13.74 0.15
C MET A 188 8.79 14.82 -0.73
N ASP A 189 8.40 14.52 -1.97
CA ASP A 189 7.82 15.50 -2.89
C ASP A 189 6.32 15.69 -2.65
N ARG A 190 5.67 14.92 -1.78
CA ARG A 190 4.21 15.01 -1.61
C ARG A 190 3.79 16.23 -0.82
N GLN A 191 2.54 16.66 -0.99
CA GLN A 191 2.00 17.81 -0.25
C GLN A 191 2.12 17.60 1.27
N ASP A 192 1.73 16.42 1.71
CA ASP A 192 1.77 15.96 3.08
C ASP A 192 1.96 14.43 3.14
N PHE A 193 1.90 13.88 4.35
CA PHE A 193 2.02 12.46 4.63
C PHE A 193 0.69 11.85 5.11
N HIS A 194 -0.46 12.46 4.81
CA HIS A 194 -1.76 11.98 5.28
C HIS A 194 -2.86 12.03 4.21
N SER A 195 -2.49 12.22 2.95
CA SER A 195 -3.39 12.22 1.79
C SER A 195 -2.74 11.52 0.58
N SER A 196 -3.55 11.22 -0.43
CA SER A 196 -3.08 10.77 -1.73
C SER A 196 -4.00 11.26 -2.86
N PRO A 197 -3.63 12.35 -3.54
CA PRO A 197 -4.33 12.82 -4.73
C PRO A 197 -4.46 11.74 -5.81
N ALA A 198 -3.50 10.82 -5.92
CA ALA A 198 -3.56 9.72 -6.88
C ALA A 198 -4.69 8.74 -6.56
N ILE A 199 -4.90 8.36 -5.29
CA ILE A 199 -6.01 7.48 -4.90
C ILE A 199 -7.34 8.16 -5.25
N ARG A 200 -7.50 9.42 -4.85
CA ARG A 200 -8.74 10.17 -5.08
C ARG A 200 -9.08 10.28 -6.57
N LEU A 201 -8.13 10.75 -7.38
CA LEU A 201 -8.37 11.00 -8.80
C LEU A 201 -8.56 9.71 -9.60
N THR A 202 -7.87 8.62 -9.24
CA THR A 202 -8.11 7.31 -9.87
C THR A 202 -9.45 6.72 -9.44
N GLY A 203 -9.86 6.92 -8.19
CA GLY A 203 -11.19 6.58 -7.70
C GLY A 203 -12.30 7.31 -8.46
N GLU A 204 -12.23 8.64 -8.50
CA GLU A 204 -13.15 9.51 -9.26
C GLU A 204 -13.30 9.03 -10.71
N ARG A 205 -12.17 8.78 -11.41
CA ARG A 205 -12.21 8.34 -12.80
C ARG A 205 -12.77 6.93 -12.98
N ALA A 206 -12.46 6.00 -12.07
CA ALA A 206 -13.02 4.65 -12.13
C ALA A 206 -14.55 4.67 -11.93
N PHE A 207 -15.06 5.48 -11.01
CA PHE A 207 -16.50 5.66 -10.81
C PHE A 207 -17.18 6.31 -12.00
N GLU A 208 -16.60 7.38 -12.56
CA GLU A 208 -17.10 8.04 -13.76
C GLU A 208 -17.18 7.06 -14.95
N MET A 209 -16.11 6.29 -15.18
CA MET A 209 -16.07 5.28 -16.24
C MET A 209 -17.12 4.17 -16.04
N ALA A 210 -17.38 3.78 -14.79
CA ALA A 210 -18.39 2.78 -14.46
C ALA A 210 -19.84 3.31 -14.50
N GLY A 211 -20.03 4.64 -14.50
CA GLY A 211 -21.35 5.27 -14.48
C GLY A 211 -22.12 5.08 -13.16
N ILE A 212 -21.41 4.86 -12.05
CA ILE A 212 -22.00 4.60 -10.72
C ILE A 212 -21.28 5.43 -9.64
N GLY A 213 -21.87 5.50 -8.45
CA GLY A 213 -21.25 6.12 -7.27
C GLY A 213 -20.80 5.10 -6.22
N LEU A 214 -20.14 5.60 -5.17
CA LEU A 214 -19.71 4.77 -4.03
C LEU A 214 -20.86 4.04 -3.32
N ALA A 215 -22.05 4.65 -3.33
CA ALA A 215 -23.25 4.07 -2.74
C ALA A 215 -23.73 2.79 -3.47
N ASP A 216 -23.33 2.61 -4.73
CA ASP A 216 -23.68 1.44 -5.54
C ASP A 216 -22.70 0.27 -5.35
N ILE A 217 -21.61 0.46 -4.58
CA ILE A 217 -20.62 -0.60 -4.30
C ILE A 217 -21.10 -1.50 -3.16
N ASP A 218 -21.14 -2.80 -3.42
CA ASP A 218 -21.59 -3.82 -2.45
C ASP A 218 -20.43 -4.55 -1.76
N ILE A 219 -19.24 -4.54 -2.38
CA ILE A 219 -18.10 -5.34 -1.97
C ILE A 219 -16.83 -4.52 -2.14
N ILE A 220 -15.99 -4.45 -1.11
CA ILE A 220 -14.81 -3.58 -1.11
C ILE A 220 -13.58 -4.40 -0.76
N ASP A 221 -12.49 -4.16 -1.47
CA ASP A 221 -11.15 -4.54 -1.06
C ASP A 221 -10.17 -3.37 -1.25
N LEU A 222 -9.77 -2.80 -0.12
CA LEU A 222 -8.72 -1.79 -0.05
C LEU A 222 -7.36 -2.47 0.14
N TYR A 223 -6.37 -2.05 -0.66
CA TYR A 223 -5.00 -2.51 -0.50
C TYR A 223 -4.48 -2.14 0.90
N SER A 224 -3.96 -3.13 1.64
CA SER A 224 -3.88 -3.04 3.10
C SER A 224 -2.53 -3.55 3.64
N CYS A 225 -1.42 -3.07 3.08
CA CYS A 225 -0.07 -3.43 3.56
C CYS A 225 0.19 -2.95 4.99
N PHE A 226 -0.35 -1.78 5.32
CA PHE A 226 -0.28 -1.13 6.63
C PHE A 226 -1.59 -0.38 6.89
N PRO A 227 -1.95 -0.13 8.16
CA PRO A 227 -3.13 0.67 8.52
C PRO A 227 -3.23 2.03 7.82
N SER A 228 -2.13 2.79 7.73
CA SER A 228 -2.13 4.09 7.05
C SER A 228 -2.54 4.00 5.58
N ALA A 229 -2.25 2.90 4.88
CA ALA A 229 -2.69 2.72 3.49
C ALA A 229 -4.22 2.59 3.39
N VAL A 230 -4.84 1.86 4.33
CA VAL A 230 -6.30 1.72 4.40
C VAL A 230 -6.95 3.02 4.82
N GLN A 231 -6.37 3.73 5.79
CA GLN A 231 -6.88 5.01 6.26
C GLN A 231 -6.90 6.06 5.15
N VAL A 232 -5.76 6.28 4.48
CA VAL A 232 -5.68 7.23 3.35
C VAL A 232 -6.64 6.80 2.24
N ALA A 233 -6.66 5.51 1.87
CA ALA A 233 -7.54 5.06 0.80
C ALA A 233 -9.03 5.29 1.15
N ALA A 234 -9.46 4.87 2.33
CA ALA A 234 -10.86 5.05 2.75
C ALA A 234 -11.26 6.53 2.76
N GLU A 235 -10.42 7.42 3.31
CA GLU A 235 -10.70 8.86 3.32
C GLU A 235 -10.79 9.46 1.91
N GLU A 236 -9.86 9.13 1.01
CA GLU A 236 -9.86 9.64 -0.38
C GLU A 236 -11.04 9.11 -1.20
N PHE A 237 -11.57 7.94 -0.85
CA PHE A 237 -12.81 7.41 -1.42
C PHE A 237 -14.07 7.95 -0.74
N GLY A 238 -13.99 8.57 0.43
CA GLY A 238 -15.15 8.95 1.25
C GLY A 238 -15.82 7.76 1.97
N LEU A 239 -15.07 6.69 2.22
CA LEU A 239 -15.50 5.51 2.97
C LEU A 239 -15.27 5.69 4.47
N ALA A 240 -16.25 5.26 5.28
CA ALA A 240 -16.04 5.12 6.70
C ALA A 240 -15.08 3.97 6.99
N LEU A 241 -14.19 4.14 7.97
CA LEU A 241 -13.24 3.10 8.37
C LEU A 241 -13.90 1.87 9.02
N ASP A 242 -15.12 2.03 9.52
CA ASP A 242 -15.99 1.00 10.08
C ASP A 242 -17.19 0.68 9.17
N ASP A 243 -17.05 0.93 7.86
CA ASP A 243 -18.12 0.67 6.88
C ASP A 243 -18.67 -0.76 7.03
N PRO A 244 -20.00 -0.93 7.16
CA PRO A 244 -20.61 -2.23 7.44
C PRO A 244 -20.44 -3.25 6.29
N ARG A 245 -20.08 -2.80 5.08
CA ARG A 245 -19.73 -3.68 3.96
C ARG A 245 -18.38 -4.38 4.17
N GLY A 246 -17.55 -3.85 5.08
CA GLY A 246 -16.17 -4.25 5.29
C GLY A 246 -15.23 -3.61 4.25
N LEU A 247 -13.92 -3.63 4.53
CA LEU A 247 -12.89 -3.00 3.69
C LEU A 247 -11.96 -4.02 2.99
N THR A 248 -12.23 -5.31 3.14
CA THR A 248 -11.45 -6.37 2.47
C THR A 248 -12.30 -7.60 2.17
N VAL A 249 -11.98 -8.25 1.05
CA VAL A 249 -12.47 -9.57 0.71
C VAL A 249 -11.45 -10.67 1.01
N THR A 250 -10.16 -10.33 1.02
CA THR A 250 -9.08 -11.31 1.24
C THR A 250 -8.72 -11.48 2.71
N GLY A 251 -8.81 -10.41 3.49
CA GLY A 251 -8.33 -10.34 4.88
C GLY A 251 -7.04 -9.55 5.06
N GLY A 252 -6.55 -8.86 4.02
CA GLY A 252 -5.41 -7.94 4.09
C GLY A 252 -4.03 -8.59 4.23
N LEU A 253 -2.99 -7.87 3.81
CA LEU A 253 -1.63 -8.42 3.68
C LEU A 253 -1.00 -8.95 4.98
N PRO A 254 -1.26 -8.39 6.18
CA PRO A 254 -0.71 -8.94 7.43
C PRO A 254 -1.23 -10.35 7.77
N TYR A 255 -2.42 -10.72 7.28
CA TYR A 255 -3.14 -11.93 7.72
C TYR A 255 -3.39 -12.91 6.56
N PHE A 256 -3.91 -12.43 5.43
CA PHE A 256 -4.04 -13.23 4.22
C PHE A 256 -2.66 -13.69 3.71
N GLY A 257 -1.61 -12.91 3.97
CA GLY A 257 -0.32 -13.04 3.34
C GLY A 257 -0.11 -11.92 2.33
N GLY A 258 1.10 -11.36 2.27
CA GLY A 258 1.43 -10.29 1.35
C GLY A 258 2.35 -10.79 0.26
N PRO A 259 1.86 -11.40 -0.85
CA PRO A 259 2.69 -11.89 -1.95
C PRO A 259 3.24 -10.74 -2.79
N GLY A 260 3.92 -9.79 -2.13
CA GLY A 260 4.50 -8.57 -2.65
C GLY A 260 3.57 -7.85 -3.64
N ASN A 261 4.04 -7.79 -4.88
CA ASN A 261 3.35 -7.14 -5.99
C ASN A 261 2.07 -7.86 -6.44
N ASN A 262 1.81 -9.09 -6.01
CA ASN A 262 0.70 -9.92 -6.51
C ASN A 262 -0.57 -9.86 -5.66
N TYR A 263 -0.58 -9.20 -4.49
CA TYR A 263 -1.75 -9.21 -3.59
C TYR A 263 -3.05 -8.79 -4.29
N ALA A 264 -3.01 -7.73 -5.11
CA ALA A 264 -4.20 -7.23 -5.81
C ALA A 264 -4.80 -8.27 -6.76
N LEU A 265 -4.02 -9.20 -7.30
CA LEU A 265 -4.54 -10.27 -8.15
C LEU A 265 -5.35 -11.31 -7.34
N HIS A 266 -4.95 -11.59 -6.10
CA HIS A 266 -5.74 -12.40 -5.18
C HIS A 266 -7.06 -11.71 -4.80
N SER A 267 -7.01 -10.40 -4.57
CA SER A 267 -8.18 -9.57 -4.33
C SER A 267 -9.17 -9.63 -5.49
N ILE A 268 -8.71 -9.45 -6.72
CA ILE A 268 -9.55 -9.57 -7.92
C ILE A 268 -10.15 -10.98 -8.04
N ALA A 269 -9.36 -12.04 -7.82
CA ALA A 269 -9.86 -13.41 -7.92
C ALA A 269 -10.97 -13.72 -6.88
N GLU A 270 -10.78 -13.28 -5.64
CA GLU A 270 -11.78 -13.40 -4.56
C GLU A 270 -13.02 -12.54 -4.86
N MET A 271 -12.82 -11.31 -5.36
CA MET A 271 -13.90 -10.42 -5.79
C MET A 271 -14.77 -11.06 -6.87
N MET A 272 -14.16 -11.70 -7.88
CA MET A 272 -14.88 -12.41 -8.93
C MET A 272 -15.73 -13.56 -8.37
N ALA A 273 -15.22 -14.32 -7.39
CA ALA A 273 -15.99 -15.38 -6.74
C ALA A 273 -17.23 -14.82 -6.01
N ARG A 274 -17.06 -13.72 -5.28
CA ARG A 274 -18.15 -13.06 -4.54
C ARG A 274 -19.19 -12.42 -5.46
N LEU A 275 -18.76 -11.83 -6.58
CA LEU A 275 -19.65 -11.24 -7.58
C LEU A 275 -20.47 -12.30 -8.31
N ARG A 276 -19.88 -13.43 -8.66
CA ARG A 276 -20.62 -14.57 -9.25
C ARG A 276 -21.67 -15.15 -8.27
N ALA A 277 -21.39 -15.10 -6.97
CA ALA A 277 -22.34 -15.51 -5.94
C ALA A 277 -23.43 -14.46 -5.66
N ARG A 278 -23.23 -13.20 -6.10
CA ARG A 278 -24.19 -12.09 -5.98
C ARG A 278 -24.35 -11.35 -7.32
N PRO A 279 -24.98 -12.00 -8.33
CA PRO A 279 -25.10 -11.39 -9.65
C PRO A 279 -25.76 -10.00 -9.59
N GLY A 280 -25.18 -9.04 -10.28
CA GLY A 280 -25.66 -7.66 -10.33
C GLY A 280 -25.01 -6.70 -9.32
N ALA A 281 -24.32 -7.22 -8.32
CA ALA A 281 -23.55 -6.43 -7.36
C ALA A 281 -22.33 -5.77 -8.02
N TYR A 282 -21.83 -4.68 -7.41
CA TYR A 282 -20.57 -4.05 -7.80
C TYR A 282 -19.49 -4.25 -6.74
N GLY A 283 -18.27 -4.55 -7.20
CA GLY A 283 -17.10 -4.77 -6.37
C GLY A 283 -16.00 -3.76 -6.68
N LEU A 284 -15.41 -3.16 -5.66
CA LEU A 284 -14.27 -2.23 -5.76
C LEU A 284 -13.00 -2.93 -5.28
N CYS A 285 -11.98 -2.97 -6.13
CA CYS A 285 -10.62 -3.37 -5.75
C CYS A 285 -9.66 -2.21 -5.98
N THR A 286 -8.75 -2.01 -5.03
CA THR A 286 -7.63 -1.07 -5.16
C THR A 286 -6.30 -1.82 -5.10
N ALA A 287 -5.30 -1.29 -5.78
CA ALA A 287 -3.94 -1.78 -5.73
C ALA A 287 -3.00 -0.62 -5.50
N ASN A 288 -2.05 -0.82 -4.60
CA ASN A 288 -1.05 0.17 -4.24
C ASN A 288 0.36 -0.40 -4.45
N GLY A 289 1.25 0.41 -5.02
CA GLY A 289 2.66 0.10 -5.23
C GLY A 289 3.57 1.11 -4.54
N TRP A 290 4.70 0.60 -4.02
CA TRP A 290 5.67 1.36 -3.21
C TRP A 290 5.03 1.96 -1.94
N PHE A 291 5.08 3.28 -1.76
CA PHE A 291 4.74 3.98 -0.54
C PHE A 291 3.54 4.88 -0.79
N LEU A 292 2.33 4.35 -1.05
CA LEU A 292 1.22 5.13 -1.62
C LEU A 292 1.56 5.78 -2.98
N THR A 293 2.58 5.27 -3.68
CA THR A 293 3.11 5.91 -4.90
C THR A 293 2.28 5.57 -6.12
N LYS A 294 2.00 4.29 -6.38
CA LYS A 294 1.30 3.85 -7.59
C LYS A 294 -0.09 3.37 -7.21
N GLN A 295 -1.11 3.85 -7.91
CA GLN A 295 -2.49 3.51 -7.65
C GLN A 295 -3.12 2.90 -8.90
N SER A 296 -3.83 1.79 -8.71
CA SER A 296 -4.73 1.22 -9.70
C SER A 296 -6.06 0.91 -9.04
N VAL A 297 -7.15 1.27 -9.71
CA VAL A 297 -8.52 1.01 -9.25
C VAL A 297 -9.25 0.17 -10.29
N GLY A 298 -10.08 -0.76 -9.84
CA GLY A 298 -10.97 -1.55 -10.70
C GLY A 298 -12.34 -1.77 -10.04
N ILE A 299 -13.39 -1.47 -10.80
CA ILE A 299 -14.79 -1.72 -10.42
C ILE A 299 -15.31 -2.88 -11.27
N TYR A 300 -15.82 -3.93 -10.63
CA TYR A 300 -16.20 -5.18 -11.27
C TYR A 300 -17.68 -5.51 -11.03
N SER A 301 -18.35 -6.12 -12.00
CA SER A 301 -19.71 -6.69 -11.83
C SER A 301 -19.96 -7.85 -12.79
N THR A 302 -20.99 -8.65 -12.55
CA THR A 302 -21.49 -9.62 -13.54
C THR A 302 -22.43 -8.97 -14.56
N LYS A 303 -22.83 -7.70 -14.36
CA LYS A 303 -23.59 -6.94 -15.36
C LYS A 303 -22.71 -6.73 -16.60
N PRO A 304 -23.23 -6.95 -17.81
CA PRO A 304 -22.54 -6.51 -19.02
C PRO A 304 -22.29 -5.00 -18.98
N VAL A 305 -21.19 -4.56 -19.60
CA VAL A 305 -20.94 -3.13 -19.85
C VAL A 305 -21.77 -2.71 -21.06
N ASP A 306 -22.51 -1.62 -20.93
CA ASP A 306 -23.24 -1.01 -22.05
C ASP A 306 -22.31 -0.14 -22.88
N GLY A 307 -22.34 -0.30 -24.21
CA GLY A 307 -21.51 0.49 -25.13
C GLY A 307 -20.05 0.03 -25.22
N ASP A 308 -19.20 0.91 -25.74
CA ASP A 308 -17.78 0.63 -25.92
C ASP A 308 -17.03 0.79 -24.59
N TRP A 309 -16.20 -0.20 -24.26
CA TRP A 309 -15.29 -0.11 -23.11
C TRP A 309 -14.05 0.67 -23.51
N ILE A 310 -13.87 1.88 -22.95
CA ILE A 310 -12.77 2.77 -23.30
C ILE A 310 -12.05 3.21 -22.03
N ARG A 311 -10.77 2.85 -21.92
CA ARG A 311 -9.91 3.31 -20.84
C ARG A 311 -9.21 4.60 -21.23
N GLU A 312 -9.28 5.61 -20.37
CA GLU A 312 -8.52 6.84 -20.55
C GLU A 312 -7.02 6.60 -20.33
N ALA A 313 -6.20 7.33 -21.08
CA ALA A 313 -4.76 7.30 -20.91
C ALA A 313 -4.39 7.79 -19.48
N PRO A 314 -3.58 7.02 -18.71
CA PRO A 314 -3.14 7.42 -17.38
C PRO A 314 -2.49 8.81 -17.30
N SER A 315 -1.91 9.29 -18.40
CA SER A 315 -1.30 10.62 -18.49
C SER A 315 -2.26 11.76 -18.17
N VAL A 316 -3.56 11.61 -18.45
CA VAL A 316 -4.56 12.67 -18.19
C VAL A 316 -4.68 12.96 -16.69
N ILE A 317 -4.74 11.91 -15.86
CA ILE A 317 -4.73 12.05 -14.40
C ILE A 317 -3.34 12.47 -13.93
N GLN A 318 -2.28 11.88 -14.52
CA GLN A 318 -0.90 12.15 -14.10
C GLN A 318 -0.53 13.62 -14.26
N ASP A 319 -0.87 14.26 -15.38
CA ASP A 319 -0.57 15.67 -15.63
C ASP A 319 -1.20 16.60 -14.57
N ARG A 320 -2.37 16.23 -14.04
CA ARG A 320 -3.05 16.97 -12.97
C ARG A 320 -2.32 16.82 -11.63
N ILE A 321 -1.78 15.64 -11.35
CA ILE A 321 -1.04 15.34 -10.12
C ILE A 321 0.34 16.00 -10.16
N ASP A 322 1.04 15.90 -11.29
CA ASP A 322 2.37 16.47 -11.48
C ASP A 322 2.37 18.01 -11.38
N ALA A 323 1.23 18.65 -11.64
CA ALA A 323 1.03 20.09 -11.50
C ALA A 323 0.66 20.54 -10.08
N LEU A 324 0.46 19.61 -9.13
CA LEU A 324 0.11 19.97 -7.76
C LEU A 324 1.28 20.69 -7.07
N PRO A 325 0.99 21.69 -6.20
CA PRO A 325 2.01 22.28 -5.36
C PRO A 325 2.72 21.21 -4.55
N HIS A 326 4.05 21.30 -4.45
CA HIS A 326 4.86 20.43 -3.62
C HIS A 326 5.94 21.23 -2.89
N PRO A 327 6.46 20.72 -1.77
CA PRO A 327 7.51 21.43 -1.04
C PRO A 327 8.81 21.48 -1.83
N GLU A 328 9.61 22.52 -1.54
CA GLU A 328 11.03 22.53 -1.89
C GLU A 328 11.77 21.56 -0.96
N ILE A 329 12.65 20.73 -1.53
CA ILE A 329 13.47 19.76 -0.79
C ILE A 329 14.87 20.32 -0.60
N ILE A 330 15.40 20.22 0.63
CA ILE A 330 16.79 20.56 0.93
C ILE A 330 17.56 19.32 1.40
N ASP A 331 18.58 18.94 0.63
CA ASP A 331 19.36 17.73 0.92
C ASP A 331 20.27 17.87 2.15
N ARG A 332 20.80 19.08 2.38
CA ARG A 332 21.78 19.39 3.43
C ARG A 332 21.31 20.59 4.25
N PRO A 333 20.22 20.44 5.03
CA PRO A 333 19.72 21.51 5.88
C PRO A 333 20.70 21.80 7.03
N THR A 334 20.64 23.02 7.58
CA THR A 334 21.37 23.37 8.80
C THR A 334 20.59 24.43 9.56
N GLY A 335 20.52 24.28 10.88
CA GLY A 335 19.91 25.26 11.78
C GLY A 335 18.59 24.79 12.39
N PRO A 336 17.78 25.72 12.92
CA PRO A 336 16.50 25.41 13.54
C PRO A 336 15.53 24.74 12.56
N ALA A 337 14.81 23.74 13.06
CA ALA A 337 13.84 22.97 12.30
C ALA A 337 12.71 22.46 13.19
N VAL A 338 11.64 21.99 12.55
CA VAL A 338 10.46 21.38 13.18
C VAL A 338 10.13 20.03 12.54
N ILE A 339 9.71 19.06 13.35
CA ILE A 339 9.29 17.73 12.86
C ILE A 339 7.92 17.84 12.18
N GLU A 340 7.82 17.35 10.94
CA GLU A 340 6.57 17.20 10.18
C GLU A 340 5.97 15.80 10.37
N THR A 341 6.81 14.76 10.39
CA THR A 341 6.45 13.41 10.81
C THR A 341 7.68 12.62 11.22
N TYR A 342 7.50 11.50 11.93
CA TYR A 342 8.59 10.70 12.46
C TYR A 342 8.24 9.21 12.55
N THR A 343 9.26 8.38 12.71
CA THR A 343 9.13 7.00 13.17
C THR A 343 10.36 6.60 13.97
N VAL A 344 10.20 5.61 14.84
CA VAL A 344 11.30 4.96 15.55
C VAL A 344 11.34 3.50 15.14
N VAL A 345 12.45 3.08 14.53
CA VAL A 345 12.68 1.72 14.04
C VAL A 345 13.27 0.88 15.16
N HIS A 346 12.74 -0.32 15.35
CA HIS A 346 13.14 -1.27 16.39
C HIS A 346 13.89 -2.47 15.82
N ALA A 347 14.96 -2.85 16.51
CA ALA A 347 15.58 -4.16 16.39
C ALA A 347 14.88 -5.16 17.33
N ARG A 348 15.44 -6.37 17.50
CA ARG A 348 14.90 -7.30 18.50
C ARG A 348 15.21 -6.84 19.93
N GLU A 349 16.28 -6.07 20.07
CA GLU A 349 16.84 -5.59 21.33
C GLU A 349 16.19 -4.28 21.81
N GLY A 350 15.33 -3.65 20.98
CA GLY A 350 14.64 -2.40 21.27
C GLY A 350 14.80 -1.34 20.18
N ALA A 351 14.46 -0.09 20.52
CA ALA A 351 14.60 1.05 19.62
C ALA A 351 16.06 1.20 19.15
N ARG A 352 16.24 1.42 17.85
CA ARG A 352 17.56 1.43 17.18
C ARG A 352 17.82 2.70 16.36
N MET A 353 16.78 3.32 15.80
CA MET A 353 16.96 4.41 14.84
C MET A 353 15.71 5.27 14.76
N GLY A 354 15.85 6.57 15.00
CA GLY A 354 14.78 7.54 14.72
C GLY A 354 14.95 8.11 13.32
N ILE A 355 13.85 8.22 12.58
CA ILE A 355 13.79 8.90 11.29
C ILE A 355 12.79 10.04 11.43
N VAL A 356 13.19 11.24 11.02
CA VAL A 356 12.32 12.42 10.97
C VAL A 356 12.24 12.97 9.56
N ILE A 357 11.04 13.36 9.17
CA ILE A 357 10.83 14.33 8.10
C ILE A 357 10.57 15.67 8.79
N GLY A 358 11.32 16.69 8.42
CA GLY A 358 11.23 18.00 9.04
C GLY A 358 11.18 19.15 8.06
N ARG A 359 10.86 20.33 8.60
CA ARG A 359 10.86 21.62 7.90
C ARG A 359 11.91 22.53 8.51
N ASP A 360 12.76 23.11 7.67
CA ASP A 360 13.69 24.14 8.12
C ASP A 360 12.99 25.49 8.32
N ALA A 361 13.73 26.52 8.78
CA ALA A 361 13.19 27.86 8.99
C ALA A 361 12.64 28.54 7.72
N ALA A 362 12.98 28.05 6.52
CA ALA A 362 12.44 28.51 5.24
C ALA A 362 11.25 27.68 4.74
N GLY A 363 10.82 26.67 5.52
CA GLY A 363 9.72 25.76 5.17
C GLY A 363 10.10 24.65 4.17
N ARG A 364 11.39 24.50 3.86
CA ARG A 364 11.89 23.45 2.96
C ARG A 364 11.93 22.13 3.72
N ARG A 365 11.57 21.04 3.03
CA ARG A 365 11.48 19.71 3.64
C ARG A 365 12.84 19.00 3.59
N PHE A 366 13.17 18.29 4.66
CA PHE A 366 14.35 17.44 4.73
C PHE A 366 14.04 16.12 5.43
N VAL A 367 14.90 15.12 5.21
CA VAL A 367 14.93 13.87 5.97
C VAL A 367 16.18 13.85 6.83
N ALA A 368 16.08 13.38 8.07
CA ALA A 368 17.20 13.21 8.98
C ALA A 368 17.01 11.99 9.89
N HIS A 369 18.11 11.50 10.45
CA HIS A 369 18.08 10.62 11.61
C HIS A 369 18.12 11.44 12.90
N THR A 370 17.68 10.88 14.01
CA THR A 370 17.92 11.43 15.34
C THR A 370 19.21 10.87 15.93
N PRO A 371 19.71 11.42 17.07
CA PRO A 371 20.59 10.65 17.94
C PRO A 371 20.03 9.25 18.19
N ASP A 372 20.92 8.25 18.23
CA ASP A 372 20.59 6.84 18.41
C ASP A 372 20.59 6.41 19.89
N ASP A 373 20.67 7.37 20.82
CA ASP A 373 20.59 7.11 22.23
C ASP A 373 19.15 6.79 22.68
N ALA A 374 19.03 5.93 23.68
CA ALA A 374 17.73 5.46 24.17
C ALA A 374 16.84 6.59 24.71
N ALA A 375 17.41 7.68 25.26
CA ALA A 375 16.59 8.76 25.79
C ALA A 375 15.87 9.49 24.66
N THR A 376 16.58 9.81 23.57
CA THR A 376 15.98 10.43 22.37
C THR A 376 14.92 9.54 21.74
N LEU A 377 15.22 8.26 21.53
CA LEU A 377 14.32 7.34 20.82
C LEU A 377 13.04 7.05 21.61
N LEU A 378 13.16 6.78 22.92
CA LEU A 378 12.00 6.49 23.75
C LEU A 378 11.15 7.73 24.02
N ASP A 379 11.75 8.92 24.04
CA ASP A 379 11.01 10.17 24.21
C ASP A 379 10.07 10.47 23.02
N LEU A 380 10.47 10.10 21.79
CA LEU A 380 9.58 10.17 20.60
C LEU A 380 8.40 9.20 20.66
N GLU A 381 8.49 8.13 21.45
CA GLU A 381 7.41 7.17 21.65
C GLU A 381 6.56 7.49 22.89
N ALA A 382 7.08 8.28 23.82
CA ALA A 382 6.39 8.63 25.06
C ALA A 382 5.55 9.91 24.93
N ARG A 383 5.87 10.79 23.98
CA ARG A 383 5.19 12.08 23.77
C ARG A 383 5.13 12.42 22.28
N GLU A 384 4.22 13.33 21.93
CA GLU A 384 4.06 13.81 20.56
C GLU A 384 5.38 14.30 19.95
N GLY A 385 5.81 13.67 18.86
CA GLY A 385 6.99 14.04 18.09
C GLY A 385 6.74 15.12 17.03
N VAL A 386 5.59 15.10 16.37
CA VAL A 386 5.19 16.07 15.34
C VAL A 386 5.07 17.47 15.94
N GLY A 387 5.63 18.47 15.26
CA GLY A 387 5.64 19.85 15.73
C GLY A 387 6.74 20.17 16.75
N ARG A 388 7.51 19.18 17.23
CA ARG A 388 8.67 19.46 18.09
C ARG A 388 9.76 20.17 17.32
N THR A 389 10.39 21.12 18.00
CA THR A 389 11.53 21.88 17.48
C THR A 389 12.85 21.20 17.81
N GLY A 390 13.89 21.58 17.08
CA GLY A 390 15.24 21.09 17.27
C GLY A 390 16.19 21.74 16.28
N VAL A 391 17.41 21.19 16.20
CA VAL A 391 18.44 21.64 15.27
C VAL A 391 18.80 20.51 14.32
N VAL A 392 18.75 20.79 13.01
CA VAL A 392 19.24 19.87 11.98
C VAL A 392 20.64 20.28 11.51
N GLY A 393 21.47 19.30 11.18
CA GLY A 393 22.78 19.50 10.59
C GLY A 393 23.31 18.22 9.94
N PRO A 394 24.58 18.21 9.53
CA PRO A 394 25.20 17.02 8.93
C PRO A 394 25.34 15.90 9.97
N HIS A 395 25.02 14.67 9.57
CA HIS A 395 25.33 13.49 10.37
C HIS A 395 26.84 13.21 10.35
N PRO A 396 27.44 12.68 11.44
CA PRO A 396 28.88 12.36 11.49
C PRO A 396 29.40 11.36 10.44
N ASP A 397 28.51 10.70 9.70
CA ASP A 397 28.88 9.75 8.65
C ASP A 397 29.12 10.41 7.28
N GLY A 398 28.88 11.72 7.16
CA GLY A 398 29.10 12.52 5.96
C GLY A 398 28.04 12.38 4.86
N VAL A 399 27.04 11.51 5.05
CA VAL A 399 25.99 11.22 4.05
C VAL A 399 24.63 11.69 4.54
N ARG A 400 24.25 11.31 5.76
CA ARG A 400 22.93 11.59 6.32
C ARG A 400 22.86 12.98 6.96
N ASN A 401 21.65 13.41 7.27
CA ASN A 401 21.38 14.53 8.17
C ASN A 401 21.06 14.01 9.57
N LEU A 402 21.35 14.82 10.58
CA LEU A 402 21.06 14.57 11.99
C LEU A 402 20.17 15.69 12.51
N PHE A 403 19.02 15.34 13.06
CA PHE A 403 18.11 16.24 13.78
C PHE A 403 18.19 15.94 15.28
N VAL A 404 18.56 16.94 16.07
CA VAL A 404 18.61 16.84 17.53
C VAL A 404 17.39 17.60 18.08
N PRO A 405 16.38 16.90 18.64
CA PRO A 405 15.24 17.55 19.28
C PRO A 405 15.68 18.42 20.48
N ASP A 406 14.93 19.49 20.74
CA ASP A 406 15.13 20.37 21.91
C ASP A 406 14.81 19.69 23.26
#